data_AF-A0A1Y1LMH2-F1
#
_entry.id   AF-A0A1Y1LMH2-F1
#
_cell.length_a   1.000
_cell.length_b   1.000
_cell.length_c   1.000
_cell.angle_alpha   90.00
_cell.angle_beta   90.00
_cell.angle_gamma   90.00
#
_symmetry.space_group_name_H-M   'P 1'
#
loop_
_entity.id
_entity.type
_entity.pdbx_description
1 polymer ?
#
loop_
_entity_poly.entity_id
_entity_poly.type
_entity_poly.pdbx_seq_one_letter_code
_entity_poly.pdbx_strand_id
1 'polypeptide(L)'
;MVLSQPQENGREAPIAFHSRTLSKPERNFAQVDKEALAIMVGVKKFHNYIFGRKVEIRTDHKPLLGILGENKHCPNEISPRMLRWRYNLSAYDYNLVHVAGKKIPHADALSRLPLPTTREDVPRCADVLMFECVEESPVSAQDVARQTAKDPVLAHVRDFA
;
A
#
# COMPACT_ATOMS: atom_id res chain seq x y z
N MET A 1 12.66 -8.36 -3.37
CA MET A 1 11.35 -8.71 -3.95
C MET A 1 11.47 -8.86 -5.45
N VAL A 2 10.71 -9.80 -5.99
CA VAL A 2 10.69 -10.11 -7.41
C VAL A 2 9.24 -10.18 -7.86
N LEU A 3 8.92 -9.45 -8.93
CA LEU A 3 7.65 -9.58 -9.64
C LEU A 3 7.89 -10.57 -10.79
N SER A 4 7.09 -11.63 -10.84
CA SER A 4 7.17 -12.66 -11.87
C SER A 4 5.80 -12.92 -12.48
N GLN A 5 5.79 -13.35 -13.74
CA GLN A 5 4.57 -13.77 -14.44
C GLN A 5 4.67 -15.23 -14.87
N PRO A 6 3.61 -16.03 -14.65
CA PRO A 6 3.55 -17.40 -15.17
C PRO A 6 3.48 -17.38 -16.71
N GLN A 7 4.28 -18.23 -17.34
CA GLN A 7 4.33 -18.45 -18.78
C GLN A 7 3.50 -19.67 -19.17
N GLU A 8 3.15 -19.80 -20.45
CA GLU A 8 2.36 -20.94 -20.97
C GLU A 8 3.04 -22.29 -20.74
N ASN A 9 4.37 -22.31 -20.66
CA ASN A 9 5.17 -23.51 -20.38
C ASN A 9 5.26 -23.88 -18.88
N GLY A 10 4.50 -23.19 -18.01
CA GLY A 10 4.50 -23.42 -16.56
C GLY A 10 5.72 -22.88 -15.82
N ARG A 11 6.64 -22.18 -16.50
CA ARG A 11 7.76 -21.47 -15.86
C ARG A 11 7.33 -20.07 -15.44
N GLU A 12 7.99 -19.53 -14.43
CA GLU A 12 7.82 -18.13 -14.03
C GLU A 12 8.95 -17.29 -14.61
N ALA A 13 8.59 -16.24 -15.35
CA ALA A 13 9.55 -15.27 -15.87
C ALA A 13 9.57 -14.03 -14.97
N PRO A 14 10.73 -13.61 -14.44
CA PRO A 14 10.83 -12.38 -13.68
C PRO A 14 10.64 -11.16 -14.59
N ILE A 15 9.77 -10.25 -14.20
CA ILE A 15 9.50 -8.98 -14.87
C ILE A 15 10.35 -7.88 -14.27
N ALA A 16 10.38 -7.80 -12.95
CA ALA A 16 11.05 -6.71 -12.25
C ALA A 16 11.60 -7.15 -10.88
N PHE A 17 12.70 -6.52 -10.50
CA PHE A 17 13.38 -6.76 -9.23
C PHE A 17 13.39 -5.47 -8.41
N HIS A 18 13.20 -5.61 -7.10
CA HIS A 18 13.34 -4.48 -6.18
C HIS A 18 13.93 -4.94 -4.85
N SER A 19 14.99 -4.27 -4.42
CA SER A 19 15.55 -4.37 -3.08
C SER A 19 15.65 -2.97 -2.46
N ARG A 20 15.46 -2.91 -1.15
CA ARG A 20 15.58 -1.68 -0.37
C ARG A 20 16.09 -2.03 1.02
N THR A 21 17.02 -1.23 1.52
CA THR A 21 17.53 -1.35 2.90
C THR A 21 16.59 -0.69 3.89
N LEU A 22 16.48 -1.27 5.09
CA LEU A 22 15.71 -0.69 6.19
C LEU A 22 16.35 0.60 6.72
N SER A 23 15.54 1.65 6.86
CA SER A 23 15.95 2.90 7.51
C SER A 23 16.24 2.71 9.00
N LYS A 24 16.90 3.70 9.63
CA LYS A 24 17.23 3.67 11.06
C LYS A 24 16.03 3.33 11.97
N PRO A 25 14.84 3.96 11.83
CA PRO A 25 13.69 3.57 12.64
C PRO A 25 13.11 2.20 12.27
N GLU A 26 13.10 1.83 10.99
CA GLU A 26 12.55 0.54 10.53
C GLU A 26 13.38 -0.66 11.01
N ARG A 27 14.68 -0.46 11.27
CA ARG A 27 15.54 -1.50 11.86
C ARG A 27 15.10 -1.92 13.27
N ASN A 28 14.41 -1.04 14.00
CA ASN A 28 13.91 -1.30 15.34
C ASN A 28 12.53 -1.96 15.35
N PHE A 29 11.94 -2.23 14.18
CA PHE A 29 10.64 -2.90 14.11
C PHE A 29 10.76 -4.37 14.53
N ALA A 30 9.65 -4.91 15.04
CA ALA A 30 9.52 -6.35 15.28
C ALA A 30 9.72 -7.13 13.97
N GLN A 31 10.12 -8.41 14.05
CA GLN A 31 10.38 -9.20 12.85
C GLN A 31 9.14 -9.27 11.95
N VAL A 32 7.96 -9.51 12.52
CA VAL A 32 6.71 -9.57 11.75
C VAL A 32 6.41 -8.25 11.02
N ASP A 33 6.72 -7.11 11.66
CA ASP A 33 6.56 -5.79 11.06
C ASP A 33 7.55 -5.55 9.92
N LYS A 34 8.77 -6.09 10.01
CA LYS A 34 9.77 -5.99 8.93
C LYS A 34 9.35 -6.79 7.70
N GLU A 35 8.84 -8.00 7.91
CA GLU A 35 8.34 -8.84 6.81
C GLU A 35 7.09 -8.23 6.17
N ALA A 36 6.16 -7.70 6.98
CA ALA A 36 5.01 -6.97 6.48
C ALA A 36 5.42 -5.70 5.71
N LEU A 37 6.44 -4.98 6.19
CA LEU A 37 6.96 -3.79 5.52
C LEU A 37 7.51 -4.14 4.14
N ALA A 38 8.20 -5.29 4.01
CA ALA A 38 8.69 -5.75 2.72
C ALA A 38 7.54 -5.88 1.72
N ILE A 39 6.44 -6.55 2.09
CA ILE A 39 5.23 -6.66 1.26
C ILE A 39 4.70 -5.28 0.86
N MET A 40 4.55 -4.36 1.81
CA MET A 40 4.04 -3.01 1.53
C MET A 40 4.92 -2.23 0.55
N VAL A 41 6.24 -2.32 0.69
CA VAL A 41 7.19 -1.70 -0.24
C VAL A 41 7.04 -2.31 -1.63
N GLY A 42 6.80 -3.63 -1.73
CA GLY A 42 6.63 -4.33 -3.00
C GLY A 42 5.38 -3.93 -3.72
N VAL A 43 4.25 -4.00 -3.02
CA VAL A 43 2.95 -3.60 -3.54
C VAL A 43 2.98 -2.15 -4.02
N LYS A 44 3.63 -1.25 -3.26
CA LYS A 44 3.79 0.15 -3.67
C LYS A 44 4.71 0.29 -4.90
N LYS A 45 5.84 -0.43 -4.95
CA LYS A 45 6.78 -0.35 -6.08
C LYS A 45 6.18 -0.90 -7.37
N PHE A 46 5.40 -1.96 -7.27
CA PHE A 46 4.81 -2.65 -8.42
C PHE A 46 3.35 -2.25 -8.68
N HIS A 47 2.87 -1.16 -8.08
CA HIS A 47 1.49 -0.70 -8.17
C HIS A 47 0.95 -0.71 -9.60
N ASN A 48 1.67 -0.09 -10.54
CA ASN A 48 1.26 0.00 -11.95
C ASN A 48 1.14 -1.37 -12.65
N TYR A 49 1.77 -2.43 -12.12
CA TYR A 49 1.70 -3.78 -12.67
C TYR A 49 0.56 -4.61 -12.07
N ILE A 50 0.27 -4.41 -10.78
CA ILE A 50 -0.60 -5.29 -10.00
C ILE A 50 -1.99 -4.69 -9.75
N PHE A 51 -2.15 -3.37 -9.85
CA PHE A 51 -3.42 -2.72 -9.57
C PHE A 51 -4.51 -3.17 -10.56
N GLY A 52 -5.67 -3.51 -10.04
CA GLY A 52 -6.80 -4.04 -10.83
C GLY A 52 -6.63 -5.49 -11.33
N ARG A 53 -5.60 -6.22 -10.88
CA ARG A 53 -5.36 -7.62 -11.26
C ARG A 53 -5.31 -8.52 -10.03
N LYS A 54 -5.73 -9.77 -10.21
CA LYS A 54 -5.52 -10.85 -9.23
C LYS A 54 -4.05 -11.20 -9.17
N VAL A 55 -3.45 -11.00 -8.00
CA VAL A 55 -2.03 -11.30 -7.79
C VAL A 55 -1.79 -12.26 -6.62
N GLU A 56 -0.78 -13.10 -6.74
CA GLU A 56 -0.35 -13.96 -5.63
C GLU A 56 0.87 -13.33 -4.93
N ILE A 57 0.73 -13.04 -3.64
CA ILE A 57 1.82 -12.56 -2.80
C ILE A 57 2.40 -13.75 -2.05
N ARG A 58 3.65 -14.09 -2.34
CA ARG A 58 4.37 -15.20 -1.69
C ARG A 58 5.29 -14.67 -0.59
N THR A 59 5.15 -15.23 0.61
CA THR A 59 6.01 -14.91 1.76
C THR A 59 6.46 -16.19 2.46
N ASP A 60 7.64 -16.19 3.05
CA ASP A 60 8.12 -17.26 3.92
C ASP A 60 7.71 -17.06 5.40
N HIS A 61 7.00 -15.99 5.71
CA HIS A 61 6.62 -15.64 7.09
C HIS A 61 5.15 -15.99 7.39
N LYS A 62 4.91 -17.21 7.89
CA LYS A 62 3.55 -17.73 8.21
C LYS A 62 2.64 -16.79 9.01
N PRO A 63 3.11 -16.07 10.05
CA PRO A 63 2.24 -15.18 10.83
C PRO A 63 1.51 -14.11 10.00
N LEU A 64 2.08 -13.69 8.86
CA LEU A 64 1.45 -12.69 8.00
C LEU A 64 0.15 -13.18 7.38
N LEU A 65 -0.04 -14.49 7.21
CA LEU A 65 -1.30 -15.06 6.74
C LEU A 65 -2.48 -14.74 7.66
N GLY A 66 -2.23 -14.70 8.98
CA GLY A 66 -3.28 -14.38 9.96
C GLY A 66 -3.57 -12.88 10.10
N ILE A 67 -2.58 -12.03 9.77
CA ILE A 67 -2.65 -10.58 9.99
C ILE A 67 -3.09 -9.85 8.72
N LEU A 68 -2.49 -10.20 7.58
CA LEU A 68 -2.67 -9.55 6.28
C LEU A 68 -3.42 -10.44 5.27
N GLY A 69 -3.92 -11.61 5.68
CA GLY A 69 -4.76 -12.43 4.81
C GLY A 69 -6.10 -11.75 4.53
N GLU A 70 -6.50 -11.73 3.25
CA GLU A 70 -7.75 -11.12 2.77
C GLU A 70 -8.98 -11.74 3.50
N ASN A 71 -9.03 -13.07 3.58
CA ASN A 71 -10.15 -13.83 4.14
C ASN A 71 -10.02 -14.16 5.65
N LYS A 72 -9.16 -13.46 6.38
CA LYS A 72 -8.96 -13.69 7.82
C LYS A 72 -9.50 -12.51 8.63
N HIS A 73 -10.16 -12.82 9.74
CA HIS A 73 -10.59 -11.79 10.68
C HIS A 73 -9.35 -11.10 11.26
N CYS A 74 -9.37 -9.77 11.26
CA CYS A 74 -8.29 -8.99 11.86
C CYS A 74 -8.22 -9.29 13.36
N PRO A 75 -7.04 -9.64 13.91
CA PRO A 75 -6.89 -9.83 15.34
C PRO A 75 -7.27 -8.55 16.11
N ASN A 76 -7.94 -8.71 17.26
CA ASN A 76 -8.32 -7.57 18.12
C ASN A 76 -7.11 -6.77 18.61
N GLU A 77 -5.95 -7.43 18.74
CA GLU A 77 -4.69 -6.83 19.19
C GLU A 77 -3.70 -6.73 18.02
N ILE A 78 -3.90 -5.73 17.17
CA ILE A 78 -3.02 -5.43 16.04
C ILE A 78 -2.43 -4.03 16.21
N SER A 79 -1.14 -3.86 15.87
CA SER A 79 -0.53 -2.54 15.95
C SER A 79 -1.23 -1.56 14.98
N PRO A 80 -1.40 -0.27 15.34
CA PRO A 80 -2.02 0.71 14.44
C PRO A 80 -1.33 0.82 13.07
N ARG A 81 -0.03 0.49 13.02
CA ARG A 81 0.76 0.41 11.79
C ARG A 81 0.31 -0.75 10.90
N MET A 82 0.22 -1.95 11.46
CA MET A 82 -0.26 -3.15 10.75
C MET A 82 -1.69 -2.94 10.24
N LEU A 83 -2.56 -2.32 11.05
CA LEU A 83 -3.93 -2.02 10.63
C LEU A 83 -3.97 -1.09 9.40
N ARG A 84 -3.14 -0.03 9.40
CA ARG A 84 -3.01 0.87 8.24
C ARG A 84 -2.50 0.15 7.00
N TRP A 85 -1.57 -0.79 7.17
CA TRP A 85 -1.05 -1.58 6.05
C TRP A 85 -2.08 -2.55 5.50
N ARG A 86 -2.86 -3.20 6.37
CA ARG A 86 -4.01 -4.01 5.97
C ARG A 86 -5.03 -3.21 5.16
N TYR A 87 -5.37 -2.00 5.62
CA TYR A 87 -6.25 -1.09 4.87
C TYR A 87 -5.68 -0.69 3.51
N ASN A 88 -4.37 -0.43 3.42
CA ASN A 88 -3.75 -0.13 2.14
C ASN A 88 -3.75 -1.36 1.19
N LEU A 89 -3.61 -2.57 1.75
CA LEU A 89 -3.66 -3.81 0.96
C LEU A 89 -5.07 -4.14 0.47
N SER A 90 -6.13 -3.72 1.18
CA SER A 90 -7.51 -3.96 0.72
C SER A 90 -7.88 -3.23 -0.57
N ALA A 91 -7.03 -2.32 -1.05
CA ALA A 91 -7.17 -1.71 -2.38
C ALA A 91 -6.73 -2.65 -3.53
N TYR A 92 -6.16 -3.82 -3.22
CA TYR A 92 -5.65 -4.78 -4.19
C TYR A 92 -6.40 -6.11 -4.07
N ASP A 93 -6.57 -6.80 -5.20
CA ASP A 93 -7.10 -8.17 -5.25
C ASP A 93 -5.91 -9.14 -5.17
N TYR A 94 -5.64 -9.69 -3.98
CA TYR A 94 -4.45 -10.51 -3.74
C TYR A 94 -4.73 -11.76 -2.92
N ASN A 95 -4.04 -12.85 -3.28
CA ASN A 95 -3.96 -14.05 -2.47
C ASN A 95 -2.59 -14.12 -1.77
N LEU A 96 -2.59 -14.10 -0.43
CA LEU A 96 -1.36 -14.23 0.36
C LEU A 96 -1.07 -15.71 0.65
N VAL A 97 0.05 -16.21 0.15
CA VAL A 97 0.45 -17.62 0.23
C VAL A 97 1.78 -17.75 0.95
N HIS A 98 1.85 -18.69 1.91
CA HIS A 98 3.11 -19.05 2.53
C HIS A 98 3.88 -20.06 1.68
N VAL A 99 5.14 -19.76 1.40
CA VAL A 99 6.06 -20.62 0.66
C VAL A 99 7.36 -20.73 1.44
N ALA A 100 7.88 -21.94 1.60
CA ALA A 100 9.15 -22.14 2.32
C ALA A 100 10.28 -21.33 1.67
N GLY A 101 11.09 -20.61 2.47
CA GLY A 101 12.16 -19.74 1.95
C GLY A 101 13.14 -20.43 0.99
N LYS A 102 13.37 -21.75 1.16
CA LYS A 102 14.15 -22.57 0.22
C LYS A 102 13.64 -22.56 -1.22
N LYS A 103 12.34 -22.30 -1.43
CA LYS A 103 11.69 -22.22 -2.75
C LYS A 103 11.70 -20.80 -3.34
N ILE A 104 12.15 -19.79 -2.59
CA ILE A 104 12.26 -18.39 -3.07
C ILE A 104 13.69 -17.86 -2.89
N PRO A 105 14.73 -18.58 -3.36
CA PRO A 105 16.13 -18.17 -3.14
C PRO A 105 16.47 -16.85 -3.82
N HIS A 106 15.80 -16.53 -4.93
CA HIS A 106 16.02 -15.30 -5.69
C HIS A 106 15.57 -14.04 -4.94
N ALA A 107 14.48 -14.12 -4.15
CA ALA A 107 14.03 -12.99 -3.35
C ALA A 107 14.94 -12.78 -2.13
N ASP A 108 15.36 -13.88 -1.51
CA ASP A 108 16.26 -13.90 -0.36
C ASP A 108 17.64 -13.34 -0.72
N ALA A 109 18.24 -13.76 -1.84
CA ALA A 109 19.53 -13.26 -2.32
C ALA A 109 19.56 -11.72 -2.47
N LEU A 110 18.50 -11.13 -3.01
CA LEU A 110 18.39 -9.68 -3.19
C LEU A 110 18.25 -8.91 -1.86
N SER A 111 17.73 -9.54 -0.81
CA SER A 111 17.67 -8.93 0.52
C SER A 111 18.99 -9.01 1.29
N ARG A 112 19.85 -9.99 0.97
CA ARG A 112 21.12 -10.27 1.67
C ARG A 112 22.32 -9.46 1.15
N LEU A 113 22.19 -8.79 0.00
CA LEU A 113 23.25 -8.00 -0.63
C LEU A 113 22.85 -6.53 -0.75
N PRO A 114 22.76 -5.78 0.37
CA PRO A 114 22.41 -4.37 0.33
C PRO A 114 23.56 -3.53 -0.23
N LEU A 115 23.27 -2.71 -1.25
CA LEU A 115 24.18 -1.65 -1.69
C LEU A 115 24.10 -0.45 -0.73
N PRO A 116 25.20 0.33 -0.55
CA PRO A 116 25.17 1.58 0.20
C PRO A 116 24.10 2.51 -0.41
N THR A 117 23.12 2.87 0.41
CA THR A 117 21.86 3.42 -0.08
C THR A 117 21.95 4.94 -0.27
N THR A 118 21.84 5.42 -1.50
CA THR A 118 21.34 6.78 -1.79
C THR A 118 19.83 6.77 -1.65
N ARG A 119 19.27 7.73 -0.92
CA ARG A 119 17.84 7.82 -0.67
C ARG A 119 17.13 8.21 -1.98
N GLU A 120 16.59 7.24 -2.70
CA GLU A 120 15.61 7.52 -3.74
C GLU A 120 14.25 7.68 -3.05
N ASP A 121 13.85 8.94 -2.83
CA ASP A 121 12.47 9.25 -2.47
C ASP A 121 11.59 8.84 -3.66
N VAL A 122 10.99 7.65 -3.59
CA VAL A 122 9.97 7.23 -4.55
C VAL A 122 8.86 8.27 -4.45
N PRO A 123 8.56 9.04 -5.52
CA PRO A 123 7.54 10.08 -5.48
C PRO A 123 6.24 9.47 -4.94
N ARG A 124 5.56 10.24 -4.09
CA ARG A 124 4.29 9.79 -3.56
C ARG A 124 3.33 9.70 -4.75
N CYS A 125 2.55 8.63 -4.83
CA CYS A 125 1.43 8.51 -5.78
C CYS A 125 0.43 9.70 -5.66
N ALA A 126 0.56 10.53 -4.62
CA ALA A 126 -0.16 11.78 -4.45
C ALA A 126 0.17 12.86 -5.50
N ASP A 127 1.32 12.81 -6.19
CA ASP A 127 1.69 13.86 -7.15
C ASP A 127 0.98 13.72 -8.52
N VAL A 128 0.17 12.65 -8.70
CA VAL A 128 -0.63 12.42 -9.93
C VAL A 128 -2.13 12.72 -9.72
N LEU A 129 -2.54 13.20 -8.55
CA LEU A 129 -3.82 13.89 -8.41
C LEU A 129 -3.59 15.40 -8.43
N MET A 130 -3.14 15.90 -9.58
CA MET A 130 -3.56 17.25 -9.99
C MET A 130 -5.08 17.18 -10.21
N PHE A 131 -5.85 17.35 -9.14
CA PHE A 131 -6.91 18.34 -9.28
C PHE A 131 -6.15 19.62 -9.56
N GLU A 132 -6.22 20.12 -10.78
CA GLU A 132 -6.00 21.53 -11.02
C GLU A 132 -6.79 22.24 -9.92
N CYS A 133 -6.10 22.83 -8.95
CA CYS A 133 -6.69 23.91 -8.20
C CYS A 133 -7.06 24.92 -9.28
N VAL A 134 -8.31 24.88 -9.74
CA VAL A 134 -8.84 25.88 -10.65
C VAL A 134 -8.50 27.20 -9.98
N GLU A 135 -7.68 28.03 -10.64
CA GLU A 135 -7.13 29.26 -10.05
C GLU A 135 -8.27 30.17 -9.54
N GLU A 136 -9.48 29.96 -10.09
CA GLU A 136 -10.74 30.51 -9.61
C GLU A 136 -11.74 29.39 -9.33
N SER A 137 -12.07 29.18 -8.05
CA SER A 137 -13.22 28.33 -7.68
C SER A 137 -14.50 28.91 -8.31
N PRO A 138 -15.32 28.12 -9.02
CA PRO A 138 -16.57 28.60 -9.62
C PRO A 138 -17.61 29.04 -8.58
N VAL A 139 -17.35 28.76 -7.30
CA VAL A 139 -18.22 29.13 -6.18
C VAL A 139 -17.36 29.78 -5.09
N SER A 140 -17.71 31.02 -4.72
CA SER A 140 -17.10 31.72 -3.58
C SER A 140 -17.83 31.39 -2.27
N ALA A 141 -17.15 31.53 -1.13
CA ALA A 141 -17.77 31.42 0.18
C ALA A 141 -18.97 32.37 0.35
N GLN A 142 -18.93 33.54 -0.30
CA GLN A 142 -20.05 34.49 -0.33
C GLN A 142 -21.27 33.95 -1.08
N ASP A 143 -21.05 33.21 -2.18
CA ASP A 143 -22.12 32.57 -2.93
C ASP A 143 -22.78 31.47 -2.14
N VAL A 144 -21.97 30.65 -1.44
CA VAL A 144 -22.48 29.62 -0.52
C VAL A 144 -23.32 30.28 0.56
N ALA A 145 -22.81 31.30 1.26
CA ALA A 145 -23.55 32.00 2.32
C ALA A 145 -24.90 32.57 1.83
N ARG A 146 -24.92 33.16 0.61
CA ARG A 146 -26.13 33.72 0.00
C ARG A 146 -27.17 32.64 -0.34
N GLN A 147 -26.74 31.50 -0.86
CA GLN A 147 -27.66 30.41 -1.20
C GLN A 147 -28.14 29.66 0.05
N THR A 148 -27.26 29.45 1.02
CA THR A 148 -27.61 28.88 2.33
C THR A 148 -28.68 29.71 3.05
N ALA A 149 -28.63 31.04 2.93
CA ALA A 149 -29.65 31.92 3.51
C ALA A 149 -31.02 31.85 2.81
N LYS A 150 -31.07 31.39 1.55
CA LYS A 150 -32.32 31.20 0.79
C LYS A 150 -32.89 29.79 0.94
N ASP A 151 -32.07 28.85 1.38
CA ASP A 151 -32.45 27.45 1.53
C ASP A 151 -33.38 27.28 2.75
N PRO A 152 -34.54 26.64 2.59
CA PRO A 152 -35.54 26.51 3.65
C PRO A 152 -35.09 25.62 4.81
N VAL A 153 -34.06 24.78 4.65
CA VAL A 153 -33.56 23.90 5.70
C VAL A 153 -32.30 24.49 6.34
N LEU A 154 -31.34 24.91 5.52
CA LEU A 154 -30.04 25.37 6.01
C LEU A 154 -30.09 26.76 6.66
N ALA A 155 -31.05 27.61 6.28
CA ALA A 155 -31.25 28.90 6.94
C ALA A 155 -31.61 28.74 8.43
N HIS A 156 -32.43 27.73 8.76
CA HIS A 156 -32.80 27.44 10.14
C HIS A 156 -31.58 26.99 10.96
N VAL A 157 -30.72 26.12 10.40
CA VAL A 157 -29.53 25.60 11.08
C VAL A 157 -28.53 26.70 11.43
N ARG A 158 -28.40 27.73 10.58
CA ARG A 158 -27.50 28.86 10.84
C ARG A 158 -27.87 29.61 12.12
N ASP A 159 -29.15 29.76 12.41
CA ASP A 159 -29.63 30.57 13.53
C ASP A 159 -29.59 29.79 14.87
N PHE A 160 -29.16 28.52 14.85
CA PHE A 160 -28.94 27.68 16.05
C PHE A 160 -27.47 27.64 16.53
N ALA A 161 -26.56 28.43 15.93
CA ALA A 161 -25.15 28.50 16.31
C ALA A 161 -24.82 29.73 17.16
#